data_AF-A0A948PPX9-F1
#
_entry.id   AF-A0A948PPX9-F1
#
_cell.length_a   1.000
_cell.length_b   1.000
_cell.length_c   1.000
_cell.angle_alpha   90.00
_cell.angle_beta   90.00
_cell.angle_gamma   90.00
#
_symmetry.space_group_name_H-M   'P 1'
#
loop_
_entity.id
_entity.type
_entity.pdbx_description
1 polymer ?
#
loop_
_entity_poly.entity_id
_entity_poly.type
_entity_poly.pdbx_seq_one_letter_code
_entity_poly.pdbx_strand_id
1 'polypeptide(L)'
;GAVLLSNSVNGQYLIEEILRSLAAAYDWPHFKPQEKKLFRLDPEVYSRYVGRYEINPDYILDVRHEDYYLVIQPSGQAPTRFYVENPTTFFSTSPYIQIQFLLNPDNSTSGLILRQSGTENRAKKIE
;
A
#
# COMPACT_ATOMS: atom_id res chain seq x y z
N GLY A 1 15.82 -11.25 23.04
CA GLY A 1 14.72 -10.32 22.71
C GLY A 1 15.31 -8.96 22.38
N ALA A 2 14.54 -8.06 21.77
CA ALA A 2 14.95 -6.68 21.49
C ALA A 2 13.93 -5.68 22.01
N VAL A 3 14.39 -4.48 22.39
CA VAL A 3 13.55 -3.33 22.74
C VAL A 3 13.88 -2.22 21.76
N LEU A 4 12.85 -1.67 21.11
CA LEU A 4 12.95 -0.62 20.10
C LEU A 4 12.07 0.55 20.55
N LEU A 5 12.62 1.76 20.54
CA LEU A 5 11.91 2.99 20.90
C LEU A 5 12.17 4.04 19.83
N SER A 6 11.13 4.76 19.42
CA SER A 6 11.23 5.87 18.47
C SER A 6 10.36 7.03 18.93
N ASN A 7 10.82 8.25 18.71
CA ASN A 7 10.09 9.50 18.99
C ASN A 7 9.61 10.21 17.72
N SER A 8 9.56 9.49 16.59
CA SER A 8 9.08 10.01 15.31
C SER A 8 7.60 9.64 15.09
N VAL A 9 6.86 10.51 14.41
CA VAL A 9 5.46 10.26 13.99
C VAL A 9 5.35 8.99 13.13
N ASN A 10 6.37 8.71 12.31
CA ASN A 10 6.47 7.48 11.49
C ASN A 10 7.32 6.39 12.16
N GLY A 11 7.59 6.51 13.47
CA GLY A 11 8.51 5.65 14.20
C GLY A 11 8.14 4.17 14.13
N GLN A 12 6.85 3.85 14.01
CA GLN A 12 6.38 2.48 13.87
C GLN A 12 6.93 1.77 12.62
N TYR A 13 7.02 2.48 11.47
CA TYR A 13 7.54 1.88 10.23
C TYR A 13 9.03 1.57 10.33
N LEU A 14 9.79 2.48 10.94
CA LEU A 14 11.22 2.26 11.22
C LEU A 14 11.42 1.11 12.21
N ILE A 15 10.61 1.05 13.26
CA ILE A 15 10.65 -0.05 14.24
C ILE A 15 10.40 -1.39 13.55
N GLU A 16 9.40 -1.47 12.66
CA GLU A 16 9.13 -2.68 11.89
C GLU A 16 10.30 -3.09 10.98
N GLU A 17 10.95 -2.15 10.32
CA GLU A 17 12.11 -2.44 9.46
C GLU A 17 13.30 -2.97 10.26
N ILE A 18 13.60 -2.35 11.40
CA ILE A 18 14.66 -2.82 12.30
C ILE A 18 14.29 -4.21 12.85
N LEU A 19 13.04 -4.42 13.25
CA LEU A 19 12.56 -5.71 13.75
C LEU A 19 12.69 -6.82 12.71
N ARG A 20 12.33 -6.55 11.45
CA ARG A 20 12.48 -7.50 10.33
C ARG A 20 13.95 -7.82 10.05
N SER A 21 14.82 -6.82 10.13
CA SER A 21 16.26 -6.98 9.95
C SER A 21 16.89 -7.85 11.06
N LEU A 22 16.50 -7.61 12.31
CA LEU A 22 16.90 -8.45 13.45
C LEU A 22 16.37 -9.89 13.31
N ALA A 23 15.10 -10.05 12.91
CA ALA A 23 14.50 -11.37 12.72
C ALA A 23 15.23 -12.17 11.64
N ALA A 24 15.66 -11.54 10.54
CA ALA A 24 16.47 -12.18 9.52
C ALA A 24 17.88 -12.52 10.01
N ALA A 25 18.57 -11.59 10.68
CA ALA A 25 19.95 -11.78 11.15
C ALA A 25 20.10 -12.81 12.27
N TYR A 26 19.10 -12.91 13.15
CA TYR A 26 19.09 -13.81 14.30
C TYR A 26 18.13 -15.00 14.14
N ASP A 27 17.62 -15.22 12.93
CA ASP A 27 16.74 -16.32 12.53
C ASP A 27 15.49 -16.50 13.43
N TRP A 28 14.83 -15.39 13.79
CA TRP A 28 13.61 -15.45 14.58
C TRP A 28 12.45 -16.06 13.79
N PRO A 29 11.58 -16.88 14.41
CA PRO A 29 10.49 -17.57 13.71
C PRO A 29 9.36 -16.62 13.22
N HIS A 30 9.33 -15.39 13.72
CA HIS A 30 8.32 -14.38 13.41
C HIS A 30 9.00 -13.12 12.84
N PHE A 31 8.21 -12.24 12.22
CA PHE A 31 8.67 -10.95 11.67
C PHE A 31 9.68 -11.05 10.51
N LYS A 32 9.87 -12.23 9.91
CA LYS A 32 10.66 -12.36 8.69
C LYS A 32 9.97 -11.61 7.53
N PRO A 33 10.73 -10.91 6.66
CA PRO A 33 10.18 -10.33 5.43
C PRO A 33 9.53 -11.41 4.56
N GLN A 34 8.36 -11.10 4.00
CA GLN A 34 7.75 -11.94 2.98
C GLN A 34 8.23 -11.49 1.60
N GLU A 35 8.87 -12.38 0.85
CA GLU A 35 9.20 -12.14 -0.54
C GLU A 35 7.94 -12.28 -1.40
N LYS A 36 7.60 -11.22 -2.15
CA LYS A 36 6.53 -11.26 -3.15
C LYS A 36 7.12 -11.12 -4.54
N LYS A 37 6.69 -11.99 -5.46
CA LYS A 37 7.06 -11.89 -6.87
C LYS A 37 6.40 -10.66 -7.47
N LEU A 38 7.16 -9.87 -8.23
CA LEU A 38 6.62 -8.72 -8.95
C LEU A 38 5.72 -9.21 -10.09
N PHE A 39 4.43 -8.89 -9.99
CA PHE A 39 3.49 -9.01 -11.10
C PHE A 39 3.49 -7.68 -11.87
N ARG A 40 3.36 -7.73 -13.20
CA ARG A 40 3.25 -6.53 -14.05
C ARG A 40 1.98 -6.62 -14.86
N LEU A 41 1.23 -5.52 -14.91
CA LEU A 41 0.08 -5.38 -15.79
C LEU A 41 0.50 -4.69 -17.08
N ASP A 42 -0.36 -4.77 -18.10
CA ASP A 42 -0.21 -3.90 -19.26
C ASP A 42 -0.41 -2.43 -18.84
N PRO A 43 0.38 -1.48 -19.38
CA PRO A 43 0.31 -0.06 -19.01
C PRO A 43 -1.10 0.52 -19.06
N GLU A 44 -1.91 0.08 -20.04
CA GLU A 44 -3.30 0.51 -20.22
C GLU A 44 -4.18 0.16 -19.02
N VAL A 45 -3.91 -0.95 -18.33
CA VAL A 45 -4.68 -1.38 -17.15
C VAL A 45 -4.43 -0.44 -15.97
N TYR A 46 -3.23 0.14 -15.83
CA TYR A 46 -2.94 1.08 -14.75
C TYR A 46 -3.76 2.36 -14.86
N SER A 47 -4.03 2.82 -16.09
CA SER A 47 -4.78 4.06 -16.34
C SER A 47 -6.18 4.06 -15.69
N ARG A 48 -6.81 2.88 -15.56
CA ARG A 48 -8.14 2.75 -14.95
C ARG A 48 -8.13 3.00 -13.43
N TYR A 49 -6.98 2.87 -12.80
CA TYR A 49 -6.77 3.04 -11.35
C TYR A 49 -6.27 4.43 -10.98
N VAL A 50 -5.77 5.19 -11.95
CA VAL A 50 -5.37 6.58 -11.73
C VAL A 50 -6.62 7.41 -11.41
N GLY A 51 -6.47 8.32 -10.44
CA GLY A 51 -7.55 9.17 -9.97
C GLY A 51 -7.46 9.49 -8.49
N ARG A 52 -8.52 10.10 -7.95
CA ARG A 52 -8.60 10.47 -6.54
C ARG A 52 -9.67 9.63 -5.84
N TYR A 53 -9.32 9.17 -4.64
CA TYR A 53 -10.16 8.29 -3.85
C TYR A 53 -10.38 8.88 -2.46
N GLU A 54 -11.63 9.06 -2.08
CA GLU A 54 -12.03 9.66 -0.81
C GLU A 54 -12.33 8.57 0.22
N ILE A 55 -11.59 8.53 1.33
CA ILE A 55 -11.96 7.74 2.51
C ILE A 55 -12.94 8.54 3.37
N ASN A 56 -12.64 9.82 3.57
CA ASN A 56 -13.50 10.83 4.19
C ASN A 56 -13.11 12.22 3.66
N PRO A 57 -13.89 13.30 3.94
CA PRO A 57 -13.65 14.62 3.34
C PRO A 57 -12.27 15.22 3.60
N ASP A 58 -11.61 14.85 4.71
CA ASP A 58 -10.28 15.35 5.08
C ASP A 58 -9.15 14.41 4.61
N TYR A 59 -9.49 13.23 4.09
CA TYR A 59 -8.54 12.16 3.78
C TYR A 59 -8.78 11.57 2.39
N ILE A 60 -8.02 12.12 1.42
CA ILE A 60 -8.06 11.76 0.01
C ILE A 60 -6.75 11.06 -0.35
N LEU A 61 -6.86 10.01 -1.17
CA LEU A 61 -5.75 9.30 -1.76
C LEU A 61 -5.61 9.73 -3.22
N ASP A 62 -4.50 10.35 -3.57
CA ASP A 62 -4.11 10.63 -4.95
C ASP A 62 -3.36 9.42 -5.51
N VAL A 63 -3.90 8.78 -6.54
CA VAL A 63 -3.33 7.59 -7.18
C VAL A 63 -2.78 7.95 -8.55
N ARG A 64 -1.46 7.81 -8.70
CA ARG A 64 -0.72 8.06 -9.94
C ARG A 64 -0.07 6.78 -10.43
N HIS A 65 0.17 6.70 -11.73
CA HIS A 65 0.93 5.62 -12.35
C HIS A 65 2.33 6.12 -12.69
N GLU A 66 3.35 5.39 -12.24
CA GLU A 66 4.75 5.62 -12.57
C GLU A 66 5.39 4.30 -13.01
N ASP A 67 5.77 4.21 -14.28
CA ASP A 67 6.39 3.02 -14.91
C ASP A 67 5.62 1.70 -14.69
N TYR A 68 6.00 0.95 -13.65
CA TYR A 68 5.49 -0.40 -13.34
C TYR A 68 4.74 -0.46 -12.00
N TYR A 69 4.56 0.68 -11.31
CA TYR A 69 3.94 0.75 -10.00
C TYR A 69 2.92 1.90 -9.94
N LEU A 70 2.00 1.78 -8.97
CA LEU A 70 1.16 2.90 -8.58
C LEU A 70 1.86 3.67 -7.46
N VAL A 71 1.78 4.99 -7.50
CA VAL A 71 2.18 5.87 -6.42
C VAL A 71 0.92 6.42 -5.79
N ILE A 72 0.75 6.16 -4.50
CA ILE A 72 -0.42 6.61 -3.75
C ILE A 72 0.03 7.59 -2.69
N GLN A 73 -0.58 8.77 -2.70
CA GLN A 73 -0.30 9.84 -1.77
C GLN A 73 -1.56 10.22 -1.00
N PRO A 74 -1.64 9.87 0.29
CA PRO A 74 -2.68 10.38 1.17
C PRO A 74 -2.48 11.88 1.47
N SER A 75 -3.57 12.60 1.73
CA SER A 75 -3.54 14.00 2.20
C SER A 75 -2.59 14.16 3.40
N GLY A 76 -1.62 15.07 3.28
CA GLY A 76 -0.68 15.41 4.36
C GLY A 76 0.37 14.35 4.67
N GLN A 77 0.48 13.28 3.87
CA GLN A 77 1.45 12.20 4.07
C GLN A 77 2.38 12.01 2.87
N ALA A 78 3.49 11.32 3.09
CA ALA A 78 4.43 10.99 2.03
C ALA A 78 3.83 9.96 1.06
N PRO A 79 4.15 10.04 -0.25
CA PRO A 79 3.71 9.06 -1.23
C PRO A 79 4.34 7.69 -0.97
N THR A 80 3.58 6.64 -1.25
CA THR A 80 4.02 5.24 -1.12
C THR A 80 3.88 4.52 -2.46
N ARG A 81 4.87 3.68 -2.80
CA ARG A 81 4.86 2.85 -4.01
C ARG A 81 4.11 1.54 -3.77
N PHE A 82 3.26 1.18 -4.73
CA PHE A 82 2.43 -0.01 -4.74
C PHE A 82 2.72 -0.88 -5.96
N TYR A 83 3.10 -2.12 -5.70
CA TYR A 83 3.38 -3.16 -6.68
C TYR A 83 2.15 -4.02 -6.91
N VAL A 84 2.00 -4.58 -8.11
CA VAL A 84 0.87 -5.46 -8.40
C VAL A 84 1.02 -6.78 -7.66
N GLU A 85 -0.04 -7.21 -6.98
CA GLU A 85 -0.19 -8.57 -6.45
C GLU A 85 -1.00 -9.43 -7.40
N ASN A 86 -2.10 -8.88 -7.92
CA ASN A 86 -2.97 -9.49 -8.91
C ASN A 86 -3.70 -8.38 -9.69
N PRO A 87 -4.50 -8.69 -10.73
CA PRO A 87 -5.07 -7.68 -11.61
C PRO A 87 -5.77 -6.49 -10.96
N THR A 88 -6.35 -6.64 -9.76
CA THR A 88 -7.06 -5.59 -9.02
C THR A 88 -6.47 -5.27 -7.65
N THR A 89 -5.42 -5.97 -7.23
CA THR A 89 -4.85 -5.84 -5.90
C THR A 89 -3.38 -5.44 -5.99
N PHE A 90 -2.99 -4.45 -5.20
CA PHE A 90 -1.63 -3.96 -5.13
C PHE A 90 -1.17 -3.89 -3.68
N PHE A 91 0.14 -3.88 -3.47
CA PHE A 91 0.72 -3.82 -2.13
C PHE A 91 1.98 -2.96 -2.08
N SER A 92 2.24 -2.35 -0.93
CA SER A 92 3.52 -1.71 -0.60
C SER A 92 4.35 -2.61 0.32
N THR A 93 5.68 -2.42 0.32
CA THR A 93 6.61 -3.24 1.12
C THR A 93 6.91 -2.64 2.49
N SER A 94 7.05 -1.31 2.54
CA SER A 94 7.27 -0.54 3.77
C SER A 94 6.62 0.84 3.66
N PRO A 95 5.56 1.14 4.44
CA PRO A 95 4.79 0.18 5.25
C PRO A 95 4.17 -0.94 4.40
N TYR A 96 3.80 -2.06 5.03
CA TYR A 96 2.99 -3.06 4.34
C TYR A 96 1.52 -2.63 4.33
N ILE A 97 1.04 -2.23 3.15
CA ILE A 97 -0.34 -1.85 2.90
C ILE A 97 -0.80 -2.67 1.70
N GLN A 98 -2.03 -3.16 1.73
CA GLN A 98 -2.68 -3.76 0.56
C GLN A 98 -3.84 -2.87 0.13
N ILE A 99 -3.99 -2.66 -1.17
CA ILE A 99 -5.16 -2.01 -1.75
C ILE A 99 -5.83 -2.97 -2.71
N GLN A 100 -7.15 -3.01 -2.69
CA GLN A 100 -7.97 -3.76 -3.62
C GLN A 100 -8.92 -2.80 -4.33
N PHE A 101 -8.74 -2.65 -5.64
CA PHE A 101 -9.64 -1.85 -6.46
C PHE A 101 -10.96 -2.58 -6.70
N LEU A 102 -12.05 -1.82 -6.57
CA LEU A 102 -13.41 -2.28 -6.82
C LEU A 102 -13.80 -1.85 -8.23
N LEU A 103 -14.13 -2.82 -9.08
CA LEU A 103 -14.54 -2.57 -10.46
C LEU A 103 -16.06 -2.60 -10.59
N ASN A 104 -16.57 -1.80 -11.51
CA ASN A 104 -17.92 -1.84 -12.02
C ASN A 104 -18.05 -2.89 -13.16
N PRO A 105 -19.29 -3.23 -13.58
CA PRO A 105 -19.52 -4.15 -14.70
C PRO A 105 -18.91 -3.71 -16.04
N ASP A 106 -18.66 -2.42 -16.22
CA ASP A 106 -18.02 -1.82 -17.40
C ASP A 106 -16.48 -1.76 -17.29
N ASN A 107 -15.89 -2.44 -16.30
CA ASN A 107 -14.47 -2.42 -15.94
C ASN A 107 -13.92 -1.05 -15.48
N SER A 108 -14.78 -0.05 -15.24
CA SER A 108 -14.36 1.19 -14.58
C SER A 108 -14.16 0.98 -13.07
N THR A 109 -13.30 1.77 -12.45
CA THR A 109 -13.02 1.66 -11.00
C THR A 109 -14.03 2.50 -10.20
N SER A 110 -14.80 1.88 -9.30
CA SER A 110 -15.73 2.57 -8.40
C SER A 110 -15.11 3.06 -7.10
N GLY A 111 -14.00 2.45 -6.70
CA GLY A 111 -13.32 2.75 -5.45
C GLY A 111 -12.20 1.77 -5.15
N LEU A 112 -11.73 1.79 -3.92
CA LEU A 112 -10.75 0.83 -3.41
C LEU A 112 -11.01 0.50 -1.94
N ILE A 113 -10.46 -0.63 -1.50
CA ILE A 113 -10.35 -1.01 -0.08
C ILE A 113 -8.87 -0.96 0.29
N LEU A 114 -8.52 -0.14 1.27
CA LEU A 114 -7.19 -0.04 1.85
C LEU A 114 -7.13 -0.91 3.11
N ARG A 115 -6.20 -1.86 3.16
CA ARG A 115 -5.92 -2.72 4.31
C ARG A 115 -4.53 -2.41 4.85
N GLN A 116 -4.46 -2.00 6.12
CA GLN A 116 -3.21 -1.72 6.82
C GLN A 116 -3.31 -2.20 8.27
N SER A 117 -2.34 -2.99 8.72
CA SER A 117 -2.25 -3.47 10.11
C SER A 117 -3.56 -4.06 10.67
N GLY A 118 -4.33 -4.77 9.83
CA GLY A 118 -5.61 -5.39 10.18
C GLY A 118 -6.82 -4.44 10.16
N THR A 119 -6.63 -3.16 9.87
CA THR A 119 -7.72 -2.20 9.65
C THR A 119 -8.06 -2.11 8.16
N GLU A 120 -9.34 -2.08 7.84
CA GLU A 120 -9.85 -1.86 6.48
C GLU A 120 -10.55 -0.51 6.36
N ASN A 121 -10.19 0.27 5.35
CA ASN A 121 -10.84 1.54 5.01
C ASN A 121 -11.33 1.48 3.57
N ARG A 122 -12.60 1.83 3.35
CA ARG A 122 -13.15 1.92 2.00
C ARG A 122 -13.00 3.34 1.49
N ALA A 123 -12.49 3.49 0.27
CA ALA A 123 -12.38 4.76 -0.42
C ALA A 123 -13.23 4.76 -1.69
N LYS A 124 -14.02 5.80 -1.91
CA LYS A 124 -14.83 5.98 -3.13
C LYS A 124 -14.02 6.74 -4.17
N LYS A 125 -14.06 6.33 -5.44
CA LYS A 125 -13.46 7.13 -6.50
C LYS A 125 -14.27 8.42 -6.71
N ILE A 126 -13.60 9.56 -6.73
CA ILE A 126 -14.23 10.89 -6.91
C ILE A 126 -13.77 11.60 -8.18
N GLU A 127 -12.58 11.25 -8.70
CA GLU A 127 -12.00 11.74 -9.95
C GLU A 127 -11.25 10.59 -10.64
#